data_AF-A0A412W0D3-F1
#
_entry.id   AF-A0A412W0D3-F1
#
_cell.length_a   1.000
_cell.length_b   1.000
_cell.length_c   1.000
_cell.angle_alpha   90.00
_cell.angle_beta   90.00
_cell.angle_gamma   90.00
#
_symmetry.space_group_name_H-M   'P 1'
#
loop_
_entity.id
_entity.type
_entity.pdbx_description
1 polymer ?
#
loop_
_entity_poly.entity_id
_entity_poly.type
_entity_poly.pdbx_seq_one_letter_code
_entity_poly.pdbx_strand_id
1 'polypeptide(L)'
;MKTKMLIFVFLLGITDLFAQTLYVPGAIVKGKNASYYCSFENKLLVKVNNINNVDTTTTMYYDDGTVVPHYVGLGGTIETKIEDLVRVFQEALTQEEREMLKGKIGYLLIVNVVTDKQGNTLEITFKFRNNDPVMTKFDPDRLYQLEQNLKKILKLNPAIDDSSSIRNMKYFLPISYKDLK
;
A
#
# COMPACT_ATOMS: atom_id res chain seq x y z
N MET A 1 -3.90 -18.05 61.53
CA MET A 1 -4.37 -17.51 60.23
C MET A 1 -3.40 -16.45 59.74
N LYS A 2 -2.64 -16.71 58.68
CA LYS A 2 -1.94 -15.68 57.91
C LYS A 2 -2.44 -15.79 56.48
N THR A 3 -3.30 -14.86 56.11
CA THR A 3 -4.01 -14.79 54.83
C THR A 3 -2.99 -14.70 53.70
N LYS A 4 -2.99 -15.68 52.80
CA LYS A 4 -2.28 -15.59 51.52
C LYS A 4 -2.97 -14.50 50.70
N MET A 5 -2.28 -13.38 50.48
CA MET A 5 -2.74 -12.34 49.56
C MET A 5 -2.44 -12.82 48.14
N LEU A 6 -3.46 -13.32 47.45
CA LEU A 6 -3.39 -13.63 46.02
C LEU A 6 -3.51 -12.29 45.27
N ILE A 7 -2.42 -11.83 44.67
CA ILE A 7 -2.45 -10.67 43.77
C ILE A 7 -3.02 -11.18 42.43
N PHE A 8 -4.29 -10.87 42.18
CA PHE A 8 -4.95 -11.03 40.89
C PHE A 8 -4.96 -9.65 40.22
N VAL A 9 -3.96 -9.34 39.40
CA VAL A 9 -3.85 -8.03 38.74
C VAL A 9 -3.45 -8.23 37.28
N PHE A 10 -4.45 -8.03 36.42
CA PHE A 10 -4.43 -7.63 35.01
C PHE A 10 -3.85 -8.60 33.96
N LEU A 11 -4.73 -9.47 33.46
CA LEU A 11 -4.68 -10.06 32.10
C LEU A 11 -5.92 -9.60 31.29
N LEU A 12 -6.15 -8.29 31.20
CA LEU A 12 -7.22 -7.71 30.37
C LEU A 12 -6.70 -6.64 29.40
N GLY A 13 -5.43 -6.73 29.00
CA GLY A 13 -4.76 -5.71 28.18
C GLY A 13 -4.29 -6.17 26.79
N ILE A 14 -4.68 -7.36 26.31
CA ILE A 14 -4.11 -7.92 25.06
C ILE A 14 -5.15 -8.27 23.99
N THR A 15 -6.45 -8.06 24.24
CA THR A 15 -7.50 -8.56 23.33
C THR A 15 -8.01 -7.55 22.29
N ASP A 16 -7.53 -6.31 22.23
CA ASP A 16 -8.07 -5.31 21.27
C ASP A 16 -7.02 -4.69 20.32
N LEU A 17 -5.82 -5.26 20.20
CA LEU A 17 -4.86 -4.79 19.18
C LEU A 17 -5.42 -4.99 17.75
N PHE A 18 -6.37 -5.92 17.57
CA PHE A 18 -7.11 -6.14 16.33
C PHE A 18 -8.37 -5.24 16.16
N ALA A 19 -8.74 -4.45 17.16
CA ALA A 19 -9.94 -3.62 17.09
C ALA A 19 -9.66 -2.20 16.58
N GLN A 20 -8.49 -1.63 16.90
CA GLN A 20 -8.22 -0.23 16.59
C GLN A 20 -7.80 -0.02 15.12
N THR A 21 -8.61 0.72 14.37
CA THR A 21 -8.22 1.26 13.05
C THR A 21 -7.01 2.19 13.20
N LEU A 22 -5.91 1.86 12.52
CA LEU A 22 -4.68 2.64 12.50
C LEU A 22 -4.75 3.76 11.46
N TYR A 23 -5.16 3.44 10.22
CA TYR A 23 -5.15 4.38 9.10
C TYR A 23 -6.42 5.21 9.04
N VAL A 24 -6.56 6.14 9.99
CA VAL A 24 -7.60 7.17 9.98
C VAL A 24 -7.12 8.38 9.16
N PRO A 25 -7.92 8.91 8.21
CA PRO A 25 -7.53 10.08 7.43
C PRO A 25 -7.15 11.29 8.29
N GLY A 26 -6.04 11.94 7.92
CA GLY A 26 -5.42 13.03 8.68
C GLY A 26 -4.38 12.55 9.70
N ALA A 27 -4.28 11.24 9.97
CA ALA A 27 -3.31 10.70 10.92
C ALA A 27 -2.00 10.29 10.24
N ILE A 28 -0.92 10.37 11.02
CA ILE A 28 0.36 9.71 10.73
C ILE A 28 0.45 8.47 11.63
N VAL A 29 0.55 7.30 11.02
CA VAL A 29 0.77 6.03 11.70
C VAL A 29 2.27 5.76 11.72
N LYS A 30 2.84 5.61 12.92
CA LYS A 30 4.29 5.44 13.11
C LYS A 30 4.61 3.99 13.45
N GLY A 31 5.46 3.36 12.65
CA GLY A 31 6.18 2.13 12.98
C GLY A 31 7.59 2.42 13.46
N LYS A 32 8.38 1.38 13.68
CA LYS A 32 9.80 1.49 14.04
C LYS A 32 10.65 1.92 12.85
N ASN A 33 10.31 1.44 11.65
CA ASN A 33 11.12 1.61 10.43
C ASN A 33 10.53 2.62 9.45
N ALA A 34 9.22 2.86 9.52
CA ALA A 34 8.52 3.73 8.58
C ALA A 34 7.36 4.45 9.26
N SER A 35 6.96 5.57 8.66
CA SER A 35 5.75 6.30 9.05
C SER A 35 4.91 6.56 7.81
N TYR A 36 3.60 6.47 7.97
CA TYR A 36 2.66 6.58 6.88
C TYR A 36 1.61 7.64 7.17
N TYR A 37 1.40 8.54 6.21
CA TYR A 37 0.31 9.50 6.26
C TYR A 37 -0.92 8.95 5.55
N CYS A 38 -2.05 8.92 6.27
CA CYS A 38 -3.34 8.53 5.73
C CYS A 38 -4.16 9.77 5.34
N SER A 39 -4.76 9.76 4.15
CA SER A 39 -5.65 10.82 3.67
C SER A 39 -6.84 10.24 2.93
N PHE A 40 -7.92 11.00 2.78
CA PHE A 40 -9.01 10.60 1.91
C PHE A 40 -8.61 10.77 0.44
N GLU A 41 -8.92 9.77 -0.39
CA GLU A 41 -9.05 9.97 -1.85
C GLU A 41 -10.47 10.46 -2.16
N ASN A 42 -11.45 9.80 -1.55
CA ASN A 42 -12.87 10.12 -1.64
C ASN A 42 -13.58 9.54 -0.41
N LYS A 43 -14.92 9.57 -0.38
CA LYS A 43 -15.70 9.07 0.77
C LYS A 43 -15.51 7.58 1.09
N LEU A 44 -15.04 6.78 0.12
CA LEU A 44 -14.88 5.33 0.23
C LEU A 44 -13.42 4.91 0.40
N LEU A 45 -12.48 5.57 -0.28
CA LEU A 45 -11.08 5.15 -0.35
C LEU A 45 -10.17 6.09 0.46
N VAL A 46 -9.20 5.49 1.13
CA VAL A 46 -8.05 6.19 1.71
C VAL A 46 -6.80 6.00 0.85
N LYS A 47 -5.88 6.96 0.93
CA LYS A 47 -4.51 6.87 0.44
C LYS A 47 -3.57 6.80 1.63
N VAL A 48 -2.64 5.85 1.60
CA VAL A 48 -1.60 5.68 2.60
C VAL A 48 -0.25 5.79 1.91
N ASN A 49 0.47 6.86 2.24
CA ASN A 49 1.77 7.21 1.64
C ASN A 49 2.85 7.10 2.71
N ASN A 50 4.01 6.56 2.37
CA ASN A 50 5.18 6.73 3.22
C ASN A 50 5.48 8.24 3.31
N ILE A 51 5.75 8.77 4.51
CA ILE A 51 5.98 10.23 4.68
C ILE A 51 7.22 10.72 3.95
N ASN A 52 8.10 9.81 3.54
CA ASN A 52 9.30 10.10 2.76
C ASN A 52 9.06 10.08 1.24
N ASN A 53 7.86 9.70 0.77
CA ASN A 53 7.51 9.80 -0.64
C ASN A 53 7.48 11.28 -1.05
N VAL A 54 8.19 11.62 -2.11
CA VAL A 54 8.30 12.97 -2.67
C VAL A 54 7.18 13.22 -3.68
N ASP A 55 6.79 12.22 -4.46
CA ASP A 55 5.82 12.35 -5.54
C ASP A 55 4.60 11.46 -5.33
N THR A 56 3.63 11.96 -4.56
CA THR A 56 2.37 11.23 -4.27
C THR A 56 1.25 11.54 -5.28
N THR A 57 1.57 12.19 -6.40
CA THR A 57 0.56 12.61 -7.40
C THR A 57 0.42 11.56 -8.51
N THR A 58 -0.72 11.55 -9.22
CA THR A 58 -0.90 10.69 -10.41
C THR A 58 -0.49 11.40 -11.72
N THR A 59 -0.22 12.71 -11.67
CA THR A 59 0.17 13.50 -12.83
C THR A 59 1.63 13.22 -13.19
N MET A 60 1.89 12.92 -14.46
CA MET A 60 3.27 12.79 -14.97
C MET A 60 3.73 14.12 -15.54
N TYR A 61 5.03 14.37 -15.44
CA TYR A 61 5.68 15.58 -15.93
C TYR A 61 6.85 15.22 -16.82
N TYR A 62 7.08 16.02 -17.84
CA TYR A 62 8.33 16.00 -18.58
C TYR A 62 9.46 16.62 -17.72
N ASP A 63 10.71 16.45 -18.15
CA ASP A 63 11.88 17.00 -17.45
C ASP A 63 11.80 18.52 -17.26
N ASP A 64 11.29 19.23 -18.27
CA ASP A 64 11.09 20.68 -18.26
C ASP A 64 9.96 21.16 -17.32
N GLY A 65 9.24 20.22 -16.69
CA GLY A 65 8.16 20.49 -15.75
C GLY A 65 6.78 20.68 -16.40
N THR A 66 6.66 20.54 -17.72
CA THR A 66 5.35 20.53 -18.39
C THR A 66 4.61 19.21 -18.13
N VAL A 67 3.28 19.24 -18.14
CA VAL A 67 2.45 18.06 -17.86
C VAL A 67 2.46 17.13 -19.06
N VAL A 68 2.67 15.84 -18.82
CA VAL A 68 2.54 14.79 -19.85
C VAL A 68 1.06 14.64 -20.21
N PRO A 69 0.66 14.81 -21.48
CA PRO A 69 -0.72 14.64 -21.89
C PRO A 69 -1.22 13.20 -21.68
N HIS A 70 -2.49 13.06 -21.30
CA HIS A 70 -3.08 11.75 -21.00
C HIS A 70 -2.99 10.73 -22.15
N TYR A 71 -2.96 11.18 -23.42
CA TYR A 71 -2.88 10.29 -24.58
C TYR A 71 -1.49 9.63 -24.76
N VAL A 72 -0.45 10.12 -24.09
CA VAL A 72 0.89 9.50 -24.06
C VAL A 72 0.90 8.21 -23.23
N GLY A 73 -0.16 7.99 -22.44
CA GLY A 73 -0.30 6.78 -21.63
C GLY A 73 0.74 6.74 -20.52
N LEU A 74 1.23 5.54 -20.20
CA LEU A 74 2.13 5.29 -19.06
C LEU A 74 3.61 5.59 -19.36
N GLY A 75 3.96 5.80 -20.63
CA GLY A 75 5.36 5.83 -21.09
C GLY A 75 6.03 4.46 -21.18
N GLY A 76 5.28 3.35 -21.05
CA GLY A 76 5.87 2.02 -21.11
C GLY A 76 4.89 0.87 -20.90
N THR A 77 5.42 -0.34 -20.84
CA THR A 77 4.68 -1.58 -20.60
C THR A 77 4.97 -2.11 -19.19
N ILE A 78 3.94 -2.45 -18.42
CA ILE A 78 4.12 -3.07 -17.10
C ILE A 78 4.63 -4.50 -17.29
N GLU A 79 5.79 -4.82 -16.73
CA GLU A 79 6.37 -6.17 -16.84
C GLU A 79 5.84 -7.14 -15.78
N THR A 80 5.41 -6.60 -14.64
CA THR A 80 4.98 -7.39 -13.49
C THR A 80 3.68 -8.13 -13.79
N LYS A 81 3.71 -9.45 -13.57
CA LYS A 81 2.52 -10.31 -13.68
C LYS A 81 1.62 -10.16 -12.45
N ILE A 82 0.31 -10.27 -12.65
CA ILE A 82 -0.66 -10.14 -11.57
C ILE A 82 -0.50 -11.25 -10.52
N GLU A 83 -0.08 -12.45 -10.93
CA GLU A 83 0.14 -13.59 -10.04
C GLU A 83 1.29 -13.33 -9.05
N ASP A 84 2.37 -12.68 -9.50
CA ASP A 84 3.48 -12.30 -8.64
C ASP A 84 3.06 -11.24 -7.62
N LEU A 85 2.25 -10.28 -8.06
CA LEU A 85 1.69 -9.25 -7.20
C LEU A 85 0.76 -9.85 -6.13
N VAL A 86 -0.15 -10.74 -6.53
CA VAL A 86 -1.06 -11.46 -5.62
C VAL A 86 -0.26 -12.27 -4.61
N ARG A 87 0.75 -13.02 -5.05
CA ARG A 87 1.60 -13.84 -4.18
C ARG A 87 2.31 -13.01 -3.11
N VAL A 88 2.96 -11.91 -3.49
CA VAL A 88 3.66 -11.03 -2.52
C VAL A 88 2.68 -10.49 -1.49
N PHE A 89 1.47 -10.12 -1.89
CA PHE A 89 0.46 -9.67 -0.94
C PHE A 89 -0.05 -10.81 -0.05
N GLN A 90 -0.32 -12.00 -0.59
CA GLN A 90 -0.73 -13.18 0.18
C GLN A 90 0.29 -13.58 1.25
N GLU A 91 1.59 -13.51 0.93
CA GLU A 91 2.69 -13.79 1.85
C GLU A 91 2.79 -12.78 2.99
N ALA A 92 2.33 -11.53 2.76
CA ALA A 92 2.29 -10.50 3.79
C ALA A 92 1.12 -10.67 4.77
N LEU A 93 0.10 -11.46 4.42
CA LEU A 93 -1.11 -11.68 5.22
C LEU A 93 -0.97 -12.89 6.16
N THR A 94 -1.57 -12.79 7.34
CA THR A 94 -1.79 -13.96 8.20
C THR A 94 -2.94 -14.82 7.63
N GLN A 95 -3.07 -16.06 8.12
CA GLN A 95 -4.20 -16.92 7.74
C GLN A 95 -5.55 -16.29 8.13
N GLU A 96 -5.64 -15.68 9.31
CA GLU A 96 -6.85 -15.02 9.79
C GLU A 96 -7.23 -13.81 8.92
N GLU A 97 -6.25 -12.99 8.55
CA GLU A 97 -6.46 -11.85 7.65
C GLU A 97 -6.95 -12.32 6.26
N ARG A 98 -6.37 -13.41 5.71
CA ARG A 98 -6.86 -13.99 4.46
C ARG A 98 -8.33 -14.43 4.56
N GLU A 99 -8.71 -15.11 5.63
CA GLU A 99 -10.11 -15.51 5.84
C GLU A 99 -11.04 -14.29 6.02
N MET A 100 -10.59 -13.20 6.64
CA MET A 100 -11.35 -11.95 6.72
C MET A 100 -11.59 -11.28 5.36
N LEU A 101 -10.63 -11.40 4.44
CA LEU A 101 -10.72 -10.86 3.07
C LEU A 101 -11.51 -11.75 2.12
N LYS A 102 -11.61 -13.03 2.42
CA LYS A 102 -12.33 -14.03 1.61
C LYS A 102 -13.78 -13.60 1.38
N GLY A 103 -14.20 -13.65 0.12
CA GLY A 103 -15.56 -13.28 -0.28
C GLY A 103 -15.89 -11.79 -0.20
N LYS A 104 -14.93 -10.89 0.13
CA LYS A 104 -15.13 -9.43 0.09
C LYS A 104 -15.15 -8.90 -1.34
N ILE A 105 -16.27 -9.11 -2.02
CA ILE A 105 -16.49 -8.65 -3.39
C ILE A 105 -16.42 -7.11 -3.45
N GLY A 106 -15.57 -6.59 -4.34
CA GLY A 106 -15.40 -5.14 -4.55
C GLY A 106 -14.42 -4.46 -3.59
N TYR A 107 -13.77 -5.22 -2.71
CA TYR A 107 -12.60 -4.77 -1.96
C TYR A 107 -11.34 -5.15 -2.73
N LEU A 108 -10.37 -4.25 -2.70
CA LEU A 108 -9.10 -4.38 -3.41
C LEU A 108 -8.05 -3.49 -2.77
N LEU A 109 -6.79 -3.90 -2.89
CA LEU A 109 -5.63 -3.06 -2.62
C LEU A 109 -5.14 -2.47 -3.94
N ILE A 110 -5.16 -1.15 -4.08
CA ILE A 110 -4.54 -0.45 -5.22
C ILE A 110 -3.12 -0.08 -4.83
N VAL A 111 -2.17 -0.52 -5.64
CA VAL A 111 -0.77 -0.12 -5.55
C VAL A 111 -0.51 0.91 -6.65
N ASN A 112 -0.35 2.18 -6.30
CA ASN A 112 0.09 3.21 -7.24
C ASN A 112 1.60 3.33 -7.17
N VAL A 113 2.24 3.36 -8.32
CA VAL A 113 3.68 3.20 -8.46
C VAL A 113 4.24 4.42 -9.18
N VAL A 114 5.34 4.95 -8.65
CA VAL A 114 6.19 5.92 -9.33
C VAL A 114 7.50 5.23 -9.67
N THR A 115 7.96 5.36 -10.92
CA THR A 115 9.24 4.81 -11.36
C THR A 115 10.21 5.89 -11.78
N ASP A 116 11.49 5.55 -11.75
CA ASP A 116 12.49 6.31 -12.49
C ASP A 116 12.31 6.14 -14.01
N LYS A 117 13.16 6.81 -14.78
CA LYS A 117 13.20 6.72 -16.25
C LYS A 117 13.58 5.34 -16.80
N GLN A 118 14.22 4.51 -15.98
CA GLN A 118 14.59 3.14 -16.34
C GLN A 118 13.45 2.16 -16.00
N GLY A 119 12.37 2.64 -15.38
CA GLY A 119 11.23 1.85 -14.98
C GLY A 119 11.41 1.08 -13.66
N ASN A 120 12.43 1.42 -12.86
CA ASN A 120 12.56 0.89 -11.50
C ASN A 120 11.63 1.64 -10.56
N THR A 121 10.96 0.90 -9.67
CA THR A 121 10.05 1.50 -8.71
C THR A 121 10.79 2.33 -7.65
N LEU A 122 10.38 3.60 -7.52
CA LEU A 122 10.86 4.54 -6.50
C LEU A 122 9.90 4.58 -5.30
N GLU A 123 8.61 4.80 -5.57
CA GLU A 123 7.63 5.11 -4.54
C GLU A 123 6.34 4.32 -4.77
N ILE A 124 5.70 3.95 -3.66
CA ILE A 124 4.42 3.27 -3.67
C ILE A 124 3.44 4.03 -2.79
N THR A 125 2.21 4.19 -3.30
CA THR A 125 1.06 4.65 -2.54
C THR A 125 -0.01 3.57 -2.53
N PHE A 126 -0.42 3.16 -1.33
CA PHE A 126 -1.49 2.19 -1.15
C PHE A 126 -2.84 2.91 -1.11
N LYS A 127 -3.84 2.38 -1.83
CA LYS A 127 -5.24 2.79 -1.66
C LYS A 127 -6.10 1.58 -1.37
N PHE A 128 -7.00 1.73 -0.41
CA PHE A 128 -7.96 0.70 -0.02
C PHE A 128 -9.17 1.37 0.61
N ARG A 129 -10.23 0.60 0.85
CA ARG A 129 -11.45 1.16 1.46
C ARG A 129 -11.17 1.63 2.89
N ASN A 130 -11.79 2.74 3.29
CA ASN A 130 -11.67 3.27 4.64
C ASN A 130 -12.25 2.35 5.73
N ASN A 131 -12.99 1.32 5.33
CA ASN A 131 -13.51 0.24 6.18
C ASN A 131 -12.93 -1.14 5.81
N ASP A 132 -11.78 -1.18 5.13
CA ASP A 132 -11.11 -2.44 4.83
C ASP A 132 -10.78 -3.20 6.12
N PRO A 133 -11.21 -4.46 6.27
CA PRO A 133 -11.13 -5.16 7.55
C PRO A 133 -9.69 -5.49 7.96
N VAL A 134 -8.75 -5.53 7.01
CA VAL A 134 -7.33 -5.83 7.27
C VAL A 134 -6.49 -4.57 7.11
N MET A 135 -6.56 -3.92 5.94
CA MET A 135 -5.61 -2.85 5.59
C MET A 135 -5.73 -1.62 6.48
N THR A 136 -6.91 -1.34 7.04
CA THR A 136 -7.10 -0.22 7.98
C THR A 136 -6.39 -0.42 9.32
N LYS A 137 -5.97 -1.66 9.64
CA LYS A 137 -5.33 -2.07 10.88
C LYS A 137 -3.92 -2.63 10.66
N PHE A 138 -3.43 -2.62 9.42
CA PHE A 138 -2.17 -3.26 9.06
C PHE A 138 -1.01 -2.55 9.74
N ASP A 139 -0.21 -3.31 10.49
CA ASP A 139 0.94 -2.76 11.20
C ASP A 139 1.88 -1.99 10.23
N PRO A 140 2.33 -0.77 10.58
CA PRO A 140 3.13 0.06 9.68
C PRO A 140 4.49 -0.55 9.32
N ASP A 141 5.11 -1.35 10.19
CA ASP A 141 6.35 -2.05 9.86
C ASP A 141 6.09 -3.22 8.91
N ARG A 142 4.96 -3.93 9.06
CA ARG A 142 4.51 -4.92 8.06
C ARG A 142 4.18 -4.27 6.71
N LEU A 143 3.53 -3.10 6.71
CA LEU A 143 3.24 -2.36 5.48
C LEU A 143 4.52 -1.95 4.77
N TYR A 144 5.54 -1.54 5.53
CA TYR A 144 6.86 -1.22 5.00
C TYR A 144 7.55 -2.44 4.37
N GLN A 145 7.49 -3.61 5.00
CA GLN A 145 8.04 -4.84 4.41
C GLN A 145 7.31 -5.22 3.11
N LEU A 146 5.98 -5.11 3.09
CA LEU A 146 5.20 -5.29 1.86
C LEU A 146 5.64 -4.30 0.78
N GLU A 147 5.79 -3.02 1.11
CA GLU A 147 6.29 -1.99 0.21
C GLU A 147 7.65 -2.39 -0.39
N GLN A 148 8.62 -2.79 0.44
CA GLN A 148 9.95 -3.19 -0.03
C GLN A 148 9.90 -4.44 -0.92
N ASN A 149 9.06 -5.41 -0.62
CA ASN A 149 8.92 -6.61 -1.44
C ASN A 149 8.26 -6.31 -2.78
N LEU A 150 7.27 -5.41 -2.80
CA LEU A 150 6.66 -4.92 -4.03
C LEU A 150 7.67 -4.18 -4.90
N LYS A 151 8.49 -3.27 -4.33
CA LYS A 151 9.52 -2.54 -5.08
C LYS A 151 10.52 -3.44 -5.81
N LYS A 152 10.77 -4.65 -5.31
CA LYS A 152 11.67 -5.63 -5.96
C LYS A 152 11.08 -6.24 -7.24
N ILE A 153 9.76 -6.40 -7.29
CA ILE A 153 9.07 -7.09 -8.41
C ILE A 153 8.36 -6.12 -9.37
N LEU A 154 8.05 -4.90 -8.91
CA LEU A 154 7.36 -3.88 -9.68
C LEU A 154 8.32 -3.20 -10.65
N LYS A 155 8.10 -3.43 -11.94
CA LYS A 155 8.89 -2.84 -13.02
C LYS A 155 8.02 -2.41 -14.19
N LEU A 156 8.45 -1.33 -14.81
CA LEU A 156 7.93 -0.83 -16.07
C LEU A 156 9.04 -0.96 -17.11
N ASN A 157 8.73 -1.43 -18.32
CA ASN A 157 9.62 -1.37 -19.46
C ASN A 157 9.34 -0.07 -20.24
N PRO A 158 10.23 0.94 -20.21
CA PRO A 158 9.98 2.22 -20.85
C PRO A 158 9.93 2.11 -22.39
N ALA A 159 9.00 2.82 -23.02
CA ALA A 159 8.96 2.99 -24.47
C ALA A 159 9.97 4.09 -24.85
N ILE A 160 11.04 3.73 -25.58
CA ILE A 160 12.22 4.59 -25.79
C ILE A 160 11.87 5.96 -26.39
N ASP A 161 10.88 6.01 -27.27
CA ASP A 161 10.39 7.20 -27.95
C ASP A 161 9.53 8.10 -27.06
N ASP A 162 8.52 7.53 -26.39
CA ASP A 162 7.53 8.30 -25.64
C ASP A 162 7.97 8.66 -24.20
N SER A 163 8.93 7.92 -23.62
CA SER A 163 9.29 8.06 -22.20
C SER A 163 10.59 8.80 -21.92
N SER A 164 11.42 9.04 -22.94
CA SER A 164 12.78 9.59 -22.75
C SER A 164 12.81 10.93 -21.99
N SER A 165 11.79 11.76 -22.20
CA SER A 165 11.62 13.07 -21.55
C SER A 165 10.69 13.05 -20.34
N ILE A 166 10.02 11.93 -20.05
CA ILE A 166 9.15 11.81 -18.86
C ILE A 166 10.03 11.70 -17.62
N ARG A 167 9.82 12.59 -16.65
CA ARG A 167 10.63 12.65 -15.42
C ARG A 167 10.51 11.37 -14.60
N ASN A 168 9.27 11.00 -14.28
CA ASN A 168 8.90 9.77 -13.58
C ASN A 168 7.65 9.19 -14.23
N MET A 169 7.66 7.89 -14.53
CA MET A 169 6.48 7.20 -15.05
C MET A 169 5.61 6.69 -13.91
N LYS A 170 4.30 6.64 -14.14
CA LYS A 170 3.32 6.33 -13.09
C LYS A 170 2.26 5.39 -13.59
N TYR A 171 1.96 4.38 -12.79
CA TYR A 171 0.92 3.41 -13.08
C TYR A 171 0.28 2.89 -11.79
N PHE A 172 -0.81 2.13 -11.91
CA PHE A 172 -1.42 1.46 -10.77
C PHE A 172 -1.78 0.03 -11.09
N LEU A 173 -1.74 -0.81 -10.06
CA LEU A 173 -2.15 -2.21 -10.13
C LEU A 173 -3.17 -2.51 -9.02
N PRO A 174 -4.38 -2.97 -9.37
CA PRO A 174 -5.35 -3.43 -8.38
C PRO A 174 -5.11 -4.91 -8.04
N ILE A 175 -5.13 -5.24 -6.75
CA ILE A 175 -5.19 -6.61 -6.25
C ILE A 175 -6.60 -6.85 -5.72
N SER A 176 -7.41 -7.59 -6.48
CA SER A 176 -8.76 -7.94 -6.04
C SER A 176 -8.68 -9.04 -4.98
N TYR A 177 -9.42 -8.89 -3.88
CA TYR A 177 -9.40 -9.89 -2.81
C TYR A 177 -10.04 -11.22 -3.22
N LYS A 178 -10.73 -11.27 -4.36
CA LYS A 178 -11.22 -12.51 -4.96
C LYS A 178 -10.09 -13.39 -5.51
N ASP A 179 -8.93 -12.78 -5.74
CA ASP A 179 -7.75 -13.45 -6.29
C ASP A 179 -6.84 -14.00 -5.20
N LEU A 180 -7.12 -13.68 -3.92
CA LEU A 180 -6.49 -14.27 -2.73
C LEU A 180 -7.12 -15.65 -2.44
N LYS A 181 -6.84 -16.62 -3.31
CA LYS A 181 -7.27 -18.01 -3.13
C LYS A 181 -6.27 -18.82 -2.32
#